data_AF-A0A7R9L4M9-F1
#
_entry.id   AF-A0A7R9L4M9-F1
#
_cell.length_a   1.000
_cell.length_b   1.000
_cell.length_c   1.000
_cell.angle_alpha   90.00
_cell.angle_beta   90.00
_cell.angle_gamma   90.00
#
_symmetry.space_group_name_H-M   'P 1'
#
loop_
_entity.id
_entity.type
_entity.pdbx_description
1 polymer ?
#
loop_
_entity_poly.entity_id
_entity_poly.type
_entity_poly.pdbx_seq_one_letter_code
_entity_poly.pdbx_strand_id
1 'polypeptide(L)'
;MKKLFQRLDNQTSGRDHSRDNSVANSNNVSNSYVGKVFSVNRFQCTVEDTIAEGGFALVFLVKAHNGVRYALKRMFVNNDYDLNVCKREIQIATNLGSHKNIVGLVDSAINYCGDGVHEVLMLLNHCK
;
A
#
# COMPACT_ATOMS: atom_id res chain seq x y z
N MET A 1 10.05 2.76 -11.86
CA MET A 1 9.25 2.02 -10.85
C MET A 1 7.84 2.55 -10.68
N LYS A 2 7.59 3.88 -10.66
CA LYS A 2 6.21 4.43 -10.79
C LYS A 2 5.40 3.80 -11.92
N LYS A 3 6.04 3.58 -13.08
CA LYS A 3 5.44 2.86 -14.22
C LYS A 3 5.06 1.40 -13.92
N LEU A 4 5.79 0.71 -13.03
CA LEU A 4 5.46 -0.64 -12.59
C LEU A 4 4.25 -0.62 -11.66
N PHE A 5 4.25 0.25 -10.64
CA PHE A 5 3.10 0.44 -9.77
C PHE A 5 1.86 0.87 -10.57
N GLN A 6 1.99 1.83 -11.48
CA GLN A 6 0.91 2.28 -12.35
C GLN A 6 0.43 1.17 -13.31
N ARG A 7 1.35 0.35 -13.85
CA ARG A 7 0.99 -0.80 -14.70
C ARG A 7 0.24 -1.88 -13.91
N LEU A 8 0.70 -2.20 -12.71
CA LEU A 8 0.05 -3.18 -11.83
C LEU A 8 -1.30 -2.66 -11.33
N ASP A 9 -1.41 -1.39 -10.98
CA ASP A 9 -2.67 -0.73 -10.62
C ASP A 9 -3.68 -0.73 -11.78
N ASN A 10 -3.21 -0.49 -13.01
CA ASN A 10 -4.07 -0.56 -14.20
C ASN A 10 -4.53 -2.01 -14.50
N GLN A 11 -3.78 -3.03 -14.07
CA GLN A 11 -4.18 -4.44 -14.21
C GLN A 11 -5.15 -4.89 -13.11
N THR A 12 -5.08 -4.35 -11.89
CA THR A 12 -5.99 -4.70 -10.79
C THR A 12 -7.33 -3.99 -10.86
N SER A 13 -7.42 -2.85 -11.55
CA SER A 13 -8.65 -2.05 -11.71
C SER A 13 -9.75 -2.71 -12.58
N GLY A 14 -9.51 -3.91 -13.12
CA GLY A 14 -10.47 -4.66 -13.95
C GLY A 14 -11.52 -5.49 -13.19
N ARG A 15 -11.64 -5.37 -11.86
CA ARG A 15 -12.56 -6.19 -11.04
C ARG A 15 -13.58 -5.41 -10.20
N ASP A 16 -13.81 -4.13 -10.47
CA ASP A 16 -14.91 -3.39 -9.81
C ASP A 16 -16.09 -3.18 -10.76
N HIS A 17 -17.18 -3.90 -10.49
CA HIS A 17 -18.51 -3.55 -10.98
C HIS A 17 -19.10 -2.46 -10.09
N SER A 18 -18.98 -1.20 -10.50
CA SER A 18 -19.91 -0.15 -10.13
C SER A 18 -19.90 0.94 -11.20
N ARG A 19 -21.06 1.10 -11.85
CA ARG A 19 -21.35 2.19 -12.77
C ARG A 19 -21.39 3.49 -11.96
N ASP A 20 -20.54 4.44 -12.28
CA ASP A 20 -20.91 5.83 -12.17
C ASP A 20 -20.36 6.62 -13.37
N ASN A 21 -21.25 7.39 -13.99
CA ASN A 21 -21.06 8.03 -15.27
C ASN A 21 -20.76 9.51 -15.00
N SER A 22 -19.49 9.90 -15.03
CA SER A 22 -19.11 11.31 -15.03
C SER A 22 -18.03 11.59 -16.09
N VAL A 23 -18.44 12.34 -17.10
CA VAL A 23 -17.58 12.88 -18.15
C VAL A 23 -16.80 14.04 -17.54
N ALA A 24 -15.49 13.86 -17.35
CA ALA A 24 -14.55 14.94 -17.08
C ALA A 24 -13.28 14.75 -17.92
N ASN A 25 -13.23 15.48 -19.03
CA ASN A 25 -12.04 15.68 -19.83
C ASN A 25 -11.07 16.60 -19.06
N SER A 26 -9.95 16.06 -18.59
CA SER A 26 -8.84 16.89 -18.07
C SER A 26 -7.50 16.18 -18.23
N ASN A 27 -6.66 16.72 -19.12
CA ASN A 27 -5.30 16.31 -19.43
C ASN A 27 -4.30 16.64 -18.31
N ASN A 28 -4.59 16.25 -17.06
CA ASN A 28 -3.67 16.42 -15.93
C ASN A 28 -3.39 15.05 -15.30
N VAL A 29 -2.35 14.37 -15.77
CA VAL A 29 -1.84 13.10 -15.21
C VAL A 29 -1.07 13.39 -13.92
N SER A 30 -1.73 14.05 -12.97
CA SER A 30 -1.24 14.25 -11.61
C SER A 30 -1.55 13.00 -10.79
N ASN A 31 -0.57 12.11 -10.78
CA ASN A 31 -0.26 11.07 -9.80
C ASN A 31 -0.97 11.22 -8.43
N SER A 32 -2.25 10.85 -8.31
CA SER A 32 -2.95 10.97 -7.05
C SER A 32 -3.50 9.61 -6.63
N TYR A 33 -2.69 8.89 -5.85
CA TYR A 33 -3.15 7.73 -5.08
C TYR A 33 -4.25 8.14 -4.08
N VAL A 34 -4.40 9.44 -3.80
CA VAL A 34 -5.43 9.99 -2.90
C VAL A 34 -6.82 9.54 -3.34
N GLY A 35 -7.60 9.08 -2.37
CA GLY A 35 -8.93 8.52 -2.58
C GLY A 35 -8.94 7.03 -2.92
N LYS A 36 -7.81 6.42 -3.31
CA LYS A 36 -7.75 4.95 -3.48
C LYS A 36 -7.91 4.26 -2.12
N VAL A 37 -8.61 3.12 -2.14
CA VAL A 37 -8.80 2.28 -0.97
C VAL A 37 -7.89 1.06 -1.08
N PHE A 38 -7.14 0.78 -0.02
CA PHE A 38 -6.36 -0.44 0.14
C PHE A 38 -6.95 -1.30 1.25
N SER A 39 -6.99 -2.61 1.01
CA SER A 39 -7.40 -3.61 1.98
C SER A 39 -6.17 -4.32 2.54
N VAL A 40 -5.94 -4.19 3.86
CA VAL A 40 -4.91 -4.92 4.61
C VAL A 40 -5.63 -5.79 5.62
N ASN A 41 -5.84 -7.06 5.29
CA ASN A 41 -6.66 -8.00 6.08
C ASN A 41 -8.03 -7.39 6.44
N ARG A 42 -8.26 -7.09 7.72
CA ARG A 42 -9.52 -6.50 8.23
C ARG A 42 -9.61 -4.98 8.07
N PHE A 43 -8.51 -4.32 7.70
CA PHE A 43 -8.46 -2.87 7.56
C PHE A 43 -8.76 -2.47 6.12
N GLN A 44 -9.76 -1.61 5.94
CA GLN A 44 -9.91 -0.83 4.71
C GLN A 44 -9.46 0.60 4.99
N CYS A 45 -8.51 1.07 4.21
CA CYS A 45 -7.82 2.34 4.41
C CYS A 45 -7.87 3.18 3.14
N THR A 46 -8.33 4.41 3.24
CA THR A 46 -8.36 5.38 2.13
C THR A 46 -7.10 6.22 2.16
N VAL A 47 -6.41 6.38 1.03
CA VAL A 47 -5.23 7.24 0.92
C VAL A 47 -5.63 8.70 1.05
N GLU A 48 -5.01 9.42 1.99
CA GLU A 48 -5.12 10.87 2.11
C GLU A 48 -3.92 11.58 1.45
N ASP A 49 -2.72 11.00 1.51
CA ASP A 49 -1.51 11.59 0.91
C ASP A 49 -0.41 10.55 0.60
N THR A 50 0.55 10.89 -0.26
CA THR A 50 1.80 10.14 -0.45
C THR A 50 2.92 10.81 0.34
N ILE A 51 3.29 10.22 1.47
CA ILE A 51 4.22 10.83 2.43
C ILE A 51 5.68 10.48 2.19
N ALA A 52 5.96 9.37 1.50
CA ALA A 52 7.30 9.07 1.05
C ALA A 52 7.31 8.23 -0.23
N GLU A 53 8.34 8.47 -1.03
CA GLU A 53 8.71 7.64 -2.16
C GLU A 53 10.19 7.26 -2.00
N GLY A 54 10.49 5.98 -2.11
CA GLY A 54 11.85 5.47 -2.03
C GLY A 54 12.06 4.30 -2.99
N GLY A 55 13.32 3.94 -3.20
CA GLY A 55 13.77 3.04 -4.27
C GLY A 55 12.90 1.80 -4.54
N PHE A 56 12.29 1.20 -3.52
CA PHE A 56 11.50 -0.03 -3.63
C PHE A 56 10.06 0.08 -3.10
N ALA A 57 9.67 1.22 -2.53
CA ALA A 57 8.41 1.34 -1.78
C ALA A 57 7.76 2.72 -1.95
N LEU A 58 6.43 2.72 -1.90
CA LEU A 58 5.62 3.91 -1.63
C LEU A 58 5.14 3.86 -0.19
N VAL A 59 5.07 5.01 0.46
CA VAL A 59 4.45 5.14 1.78
C VAL A 59 3.33 6.18 1.69
N PHE A 60 2.13 5.76 2.06
CA PHE A 60 0.94 6.59 2.05
C PHE A 60 0.52 6.96 3.47
N LEU A 61 0.03 8.19 3.65
CA LEU A 61 -0.86 8.50 4.76
C LEU A 61 -2.23 7.95 4.39
N VAL A 62 -2.78 7.08 5.24
CA VAL A 62 -4.10 6.48 5.01
C VAL A 62 -4.99 6.65 6.23
N LYS A 63 -6.30 6.77 5.99
CA LYS A 63 -7.33 6.84 7.02
C LYS A 63 -8.21 5.61 6.96
N ALA A 64 -8.29 4.87 8.07
CA ALA A 64 -9.22 3.76 8.20
C ALA A 64 -10.66 4.24 8.50
N HIS A 65 -11.64 3.36 8.34
CA HIS A 65 -13.07 3.67 8.59
C HIS A 65 -13.35 4.19 10.00
N ASN A 66 -12.57 3.75 11.00
CA ASN A 66 -12.67 4.24 12.38
C ASN A 66 -12.09 5.66 12.57
N GLY A 67 -11.64 6.32 11.51
CA GLY A 67 -11.06 7.66 11.52
C GLY A 67 -9.58 7.72 11.92
N VAL A 68 -8.97 6.59 12.31
CA VAL A 68 -7.56 6.52 12.69
C VAL A 68 -6.67 6.59 11.45
N ARG A 69 -5.58 7.34 11.56
CA ARG A 69 -4.57 7.51 10.50
C ARG A 69 -3.38 6.58 10.73
N TYR A 70 -2.91 6.01 9.63
CA TYR A 70 -1.79 5.08 9.58
C TYR A 70 -0.84 5.45 8.45
N ALA A 71 0.39 4.94 8.54
CA ALA A 71 1.30 4.91 7.40
C ALA A 71 1.16 3.54 6.71
N LEU A 72 0.92 3.53 5.41
CA LEU A 72 0.84 2.30 4.60
C LEU A 72 2.05 2.22 3.70
N LYS A 73 2.98 1.30 3.99
CA LYS A 73 4.09 0.97 3.10
C LYS A 73 3.63 -0.08 2.09
N ARG A 74 3.80 0.19 0.80
CA ARG A 74 3.45 -0.68 -0.32
C ARG A 74 4.68 -0.99 -1.17
N MET A 75 4.94 -2.27 -1.42
CA MET A 75 6.07 -2.77 -2.21
C MET A 75 5.61 -3.79 -3.24
N PHE A 76 6.36 -3.94 -4.32
CA PHE A 76 6.21 -5.04 -5.27
C PHE A 76 7.54 -5.77 -5.43
N VAL A 77 7.51 -7.09 -5.31
CA VAL A 77 8.67 -7.98 -5.46
C VAL A 77 8.36 -9.07 -6.47
N ASN A 78 9.34 -9.50 -7.25
CA ASN A 78 9.13 -10.44 -8.37
C ASN A 78 10.01 -11.69 -8.30
N ASN A 79 10.62 -11.94 -7.14
CA ASN A 79 11.47 -13.10 -6.90
C ASN A 79 11.37 -13.53 -5.43
N ASP A 80 11.67 -14.80 -5.18
CA ASP A 80 11.53 -15.41 -3.85
C ASP A 80 12.51 -14.85 -2.83
N TYR A 81 13.68 -14.40 -3.26
CA TYR A 81 14.69 -13.81 -2.37
C TYR A 81 14.15 -12.52 -1.75
N ASP A 82 13.69 -11.58 -2.56
CA ASP A 82 13.12 -10.31 -2.09
C ASP A 82 11.82 -10.52 -1.31
N LEU A 83 11.00 -11.49 -1.71
CA LEU A 83 9.82 -11.87 -0.94
C LEU A 83 10.19 -12.34 0.48
N ASN A 84 11.25 -13.14 0.62
CA ASN A 84 11.75 -13.57 1.92
C ASN A 84 12.37 -12.42 2.74
N VAL A 85 12.97 -11.42 2.08
CA VAL A 85 13.41 -10.18 2.72
C VAL A 85 12.20 -9.42 3.28
N CYS A 86 11.13 -9.24 2.50
CA CYS A 86 9.91 -8.60 2.98
C CYS A 86 9.24 -9.36 4.13
N LYS A 87 9.17 -10.70 4.05
CA LYS A 87 8.65 -11.54 5.16
C LYS A 87 9.46 -11.36 6.43
N ARG A 88 10.79 -11.28 6.32
CA ARG A 88 11.67 -11.01 7.44
C ARG A 88 11.44 -9.61 8.02
N GLU A 89 11.26 -8.59 7.18
CA GLU A 89 10.93 -7.23 7.62
C GLU A 89 9.64 -7.21 8.45
N ILE A 90 8.58 -7.87 7.97
CA ILE A 90 7.31 -8.03 8.69
C ILE A 90 7.53 -8.71 10.04
N GLN A 91 8.28 -9.82 10.08
CA GLN A 91 8.56 -10.55 11.31
C GLN A 91 9.32 -9.69 12.34
N ILE A 92 10.34 -8.95 11.90
CA ILE A 92 11.11 -8.05 12.76
C ILE A 92 10.20 -6.93 13.30
N ALA A 93 9.43 -6.28 12.43
CA ALA A 93 8.53 -5.19 12.83
C ALA A 93 7.45 -5.66 13.81
N THR A 94 6.94 -6.88 13.64
CA THR A 94 6.00 -7.53 14.56
C THR A 94 6.64 -7.73 15.93
N ASN A 95 7.84 -8.31 15.97
CA ASN A 95 8.53 -8.65 17.22
C ASN A 95 8.98 -7.42 18.02
N LEU A 96 9.29 -6.31 17.33
CA LEU A 96 9.79 -5.08 17.93
C LEU A 96 8.70 -4.03 18.22
N GLY A 97 7.48 -4.22 17.70
CA GLY A 97 6.42 -3.20 17.70
C GLY A 97 5.89 -2.78 19.08
N SER A 98 6.28 -3.45 20.16
CA SER A 98 5.91 -3.08 21.54
C SER A 98 6.81 -1.99 22.14
N HIS A 99 7.95 -1.67 21.52
CA HIS A 99 8.90 -0.70 22.06
C HIS A 99 8.54 0.74 21.66
N LYS A 100 8.44 1.66 22.63
CA LYS A 100 8.00 3.05 22.42
C LYS A 100 8.81 3.88 21.40
N ASN A 101 10.04 3.48 21.12
CA ASN A 101 10.93 4.17 20.16
C ASN A 101 10.97 3.48 18.78
N ILE A 102 10.12 2.47 18.55
CA ILE A 102 10.03 1.75 17.28
C ILE A 102 8.60 1.91 16.77
N VAL A 103 8.46 2.20 15.49
CA VAL A 103 7.13 2.29 14.87
C VAL A 103 6.45 0.92 14.90
N GLY A 104 5.24 0.86 15.45
CA GLY A 104 4.48 -0.38 15.57
C GLY A 104 3.87 -0.81 14.25
N LEU A 105 4.05 -2.08 13.88
CA LEU A 105 3.28 -2.75 12.84
C LEU A 105 1.88 -3.08 13.36
N VAL A 106 0.85 -2.60 12.67
CA VAL A 106 -0.56 -2.83 13.01
C VAL A 106 -1.06 -4.11 12.34
N ASP A 107 -0.78 -4.25 11.04
CA ASP A 107 -1.14 -5.41 10.24
C ASP A 107 -0.30 -5.47 8.95
N SER A 108 -0.32 -6.61 8.26
CA SER A 108 0.38 -6.76 6.97
C SER A 108 -0.33 -7.77 6.06
N ALA A 109 -0.16 -7.61 4.75
CA ALA A 109 -0.69 -8.53 3.75
C ALA A 109 0.35 -8.75 2.63
N ILE A 110 0.35 -9.97 2.08
CA ILE A 110 1.14 -10.33 0.90
C ILE A 110 0.16 -10.90 -0.12
N ASN A 111 -0.05 -10.18 -1.21
CA ASN A 111 -0.99 -10.55 -2.27
C ASN A 111 -0.21 -11.02 -3.49
N TYR A 112 -0.55 -12.18 -4.04
CA TYR A 112 0.01 -12.63 -5.31
C TYR A 112 -0.68 -11.91 -6.47
N CYS A 113 0.10 -11.22 -7.30
CA CYS A 113 -0.40 -10.42 -8.42
C CYS A 113 -0.33 -11.14 -9.77
N GLY A 114 0.26 -12.34 -9.83
CA GLY A 114 0.56 -13.05 -11.08
C GLY A 114 2.01 -12.86 -11.53
N ASP A 115 2.45 -13.71 -12.47
CA ASP A 115 3.79 -13.67 -13.07
C ASP A 115 4.95 -13.62 -12.06
N GLY A 116 4.83 -14.32 -10.93
CA GLY A 116 5.84 -14.32 -9.87
C GLY A 116 5.91 -13.02 -9.04
N VAL A 117 5.02 -12.06 -9.30
CA VAL A 117 4.98 -10.77 -8.60
C VAL A 117 4.07 -10.84 -7.38
N HIS A 118 4.57 -10.32 -6.27
CA HIS A 118 3.84 -10.16 -5.01
C HIS A 118 3.75 -8.69 -4.63
N GLU A 119 2.56 -8.25 -4.24
CA GLU A 119 2.33 -6.99 -3.55
C GLU A 119 2.47 -7.22 -2.05
N VAL A 120 3.28 -6.40 -1.39
CA VAL A 120 3.46 -6.43 0.06
C VAL A 120 2.93 -5.13 0.64
N LEU A 121 2.00 -5.24 1.59
CA LEU A 121 1.39 -4.14 2.32
C LEU A 121 1.76 -4.25 3.79
N MET A 122 2.27 -3.17 4.37
CA MET A 122 2.54 -3.06 5.81
C MET A 122 1.84 -1.81 6.34
N LEU A 123 0.88 -2.01 7.25
CA LEU A 123 0.13 -0.94 7.91
C LEU A 123 0.81 -0.62 9.24
N LEU A 124 1.32 0.59 9.38
CA LEU A 124 2.10 1.03 10.54
C LEU A 124 1.40 2.20 11.26
N ASN A 125 1.72 2.36 12.54
CA ASN A 125 1.31 3.56 13.28
C ASN A 125 1.88 4.82 12.60
N HIS A 126 1.03 5.84 12.44
CA HIS A 126 1.45 7.13 11.89
C HIS A 126 2.10 8.00 12.97
N CYS A 127 3.33 8.45 12.73
CA CYS A 127 4.02 9.42 13.56
C CYS A 127 3.73 10.84 13.04
N LYS A 128 3.33 11.76 13.92
CA LYS A 128 3.10 13.17 13.57
C LYS A 128 4.35 14.01 13.78
#